data_AF-A0A0P9EEX4-F1
#
_entry.id   AF-A0A0P9EEX4-F1
#
_cell.length_a   1.000
_cell.length_b   1.000
_cell.length_c   1.000
_cell.angle_alpha   90.00
_cell.angle_beta   90.00
_cell.angle_gamma   90.00
#
_symmetry.space_group_name_H-M   'P 1'
#
loop_
_entity.id
_entity.type
_entity.pdbx_description
1 polymer ?
#
loop_
_entity_poly.entity_id
_entity_poly.type
_entity_poly.pdbx_seq_one_letter_code
_entity_poly.pdbx_strand_id
1 'polypeptide(L)'
;MASLSPQRCKYCGHELWGLERHCLECGRPVKSSYPVKSAREVEVLFERLISPYELAETPQELHEVEVVRPETIARWRAWHIPEEIIERAIQQRLHAYRLRKVEGTISIPDFAYRMPRCPEVEAEPKVMAMAIDTDGTIYIREPAKRDKIAKIDRWLYRYEYERPIVVFDQALENYELAERVANMMYTGIYLTRERVNGWRIRCRALAWTGRAVRICTS
;
A
#
# COMPACT_ATOMS: atom_id res chain seq x y z
N MET A 1 33.77 15.83 20.35
CA MET A 1 32.37 16.29 20.28
C MET A 1 32.13 16.82 18.88
N ALA A 2 31.24 16.22 18.09
CA ALA A 2 31.02 16.64 16.71
C ALA A 2 30.20 17.95 16.70
N SER A 3 30.77 19.05 16.18
CA SER A 3 30.03 20.29 15.97
C SER A 3 29.10 20.13 14.77
N LEU A 4 27.80 20.13 15.00
CA LEU A 4 26.81 20.16 13.92
C LEU A 4 26.84 21.56 13.29
N SER A 5 27.05 21.63 11.97
CA SER A 5 26.94 22.90 11.25
C SER A 5 25.46 23.34 11.19
N PRO A 6 25.16 24.63 11.43
CA PRO A 6 23.79 25.12 11.38
C PRO A 6 23.19 24.89 9.99
N GLN A 7 22.00 24.30 9.92
CA GLN A 7 21.25 24.19 8.68
C GLN A 7 20.24 25.35 8.59
N ARG A 8 19.83 25.77 7.40
CA ARG A 8 18.75 26.76 7.25
C ARG A 8 17.49 26.09 6.70
N CYS A 9 16.33 26.48 7.25
CA CYS A 9 15.04 26.06 6.75
C CYS A 9 14.90 26.49 5.28
N LYS A 10 14.70 25.52 4.36
CA LYS A 10 14.56 25.80 2.93
C LYS A 10 13.37 26.70 2.58
N TYR A 11 12.40 26.83 3.49
CA TYR A 11 11.16 27.57 3.24
C TYR A 11 11.19 29.01 3.76
N CYS A 12 11.78 29.27 4.93
CA CYS A 12 11.79 30.60 5.54
C CYS A 12 13.19 31.12 5.91
N GLY A 13 14.25 30.34 5.68
CA GLY A 13 15.63 30.75 5.95
C GLY A 13 16.04 30.73 7.43
N HIS A 14 15.13 30.40 8.35
CA HIS A 14 15.41 30.29 9.79
C HIS A 14 16.49 29.24 10.08
N GLU A 15 17.36 29.52 11.04
CA GLU A 15 18.48 28.66 11.40
C GLU A 15 18.01 27.47 12.26
N LEU A 16 18.49 26.28 11.94
CA LEU A 16 18.08 25.00 12.51
C LEU A 16 19.30 24.33 13.13
N TRP A 17 19.13 23.82 14.35
CA TRP A 17 20.21 23.28 15.16
C TRP A 17 20.32 21.74 15.07
N GLY A 18 19.54 21.12 14.19
CA GLY A 18 19.76 19.76 13.67
C GLY A 18 18.99 18.67 14.39
N LEU A 19 18.09 19.03 15.32
CA LEU A 19 17.21 18.10 16.03
C LEU A 19 15.73 18.31 15.71
N GLU A 20 15.39 19.42 15.05
CA GLU A 20 14.03 19.82 14.81
C GLU A 20 13.42 19.04 13.64
N ARG A 21 12.35 18.28 13.90
CA ARG A 21 11.56 17.63 12.83
C ARG A 21 10.76 18.65 12.02
N HIS A 22 10.47 19.81 12.61
CA HIS A 22 9.72 20.92 12.02
C HIS A 22 10.41 22.24 12.33
N CYS A 23 10.40 23.17 11.38
CA CYS A 23 10.86 24.53 11.61
C CYS A 23 9.95 25.21 12.63
N LEU A 24 10.52 25.72 13.72
CA LEU A 24 9.77 26.38 14.78
C LEU A 24 9.08 27.67 14.30
N GLU A 25 9.63 28.32 13.28
CA GLU A 25 9.09 29.58 12.77
C GLU A 25 7.91 29.38 11.81
N CYS A 26 7.94 28.37 10.95
CA CYS A 26 6.93 28.19 9.89
C CYS A 26 6.14 26.88 9.98
N GLY A 27 6.42 26.04 10.99
CA GLY A 27 5.77 24.75 11.21
C GLY A 27 6.07 23.67 10.17
N ARG A 28 6.85 23.97 9.11
CA ARG A 28 7.10 23.05 8.00
C ARG A 28 8.18 22.02 8.34
N PRO A 29 8.08 20.77 7.84
CA PRO A 29 9.05 19.73 8.13
C PRO A 29 10.45 20.06 7.57
N VAL A 30 11.47 19.83 8.39
CA VAL A 30 12.88 19.99 7.99
C VAL A 30 13.29 18.72 7.25
N LYS A 31 13.56 18.81 5.93
CA LYS A 31 14.10 17.68 5.16
C LYS A 31 15.54 17.42 5.64
N SER A 32 15.74 16.43 6.50
CA SER A 32 17.08 16.00 6.89
C SER A 32 17.84 15.51 5.65
N SER A 33 18.91 16.21 5.27
CA SER A 33 19.94 15.68 4.38
C SER A 33 20.62 14.51 5.11
N TYR A 34 20.44 13.29 4.61
CA TYR A 34 21.17 12.12 5.12
C TYR A 34 22.68 12.31 4.88
N PRO A 35 23.57 11.96 5.83
CA PRO A 35 25.01 12.05 5.63
C PRO A 35 25.49 11.01 4.61
N VAL A 36 26.57 11.33 3.89
CA VAL A 36 27.25 10.49 2.88
C VAL A 36 27.71 9.18 3.53
N LYS A 37 27.44 8.03 2.90
CA LYS A 37 27.74 6.72 3.44
C LYS A 37 28.56 5.85 2.48
N SER A 38 29.43 5.03 3.08
CA SER A 38 30.49 4.16 2.51
C SER A 38 30.05 3.23 1.37
N ALA A 39 31.00 2.59 0.68
CA ALA A 39 30.78 1.64 -0.43
C ALA A 39 29.75 0.53 -0.15
N ARG A 40 29.53 0.15 1.12
CA ARG A 40 28.48 -0.80 1.53
C ARG A 40 27.05 -0.24 1.37
N GLU A 41 26.91 1.08 1.26
CA GLU A 41 25.66 1.75 0.93
C GLU A 41 25.51 2.04 -0.56
N VAL A 42 26.55 1.83 -1.37
CA VAL A 42 26.42 1.81 -2.83
C VAL A 42 25.67 0.55 -3.28
N GLU A 43 25.83 -0.58 -2.58
CA GLU A 43 24.98 -1.76 -2.76
C GLU A 43 23.51 -1.50 -2.35
N VAL A 44 23.28 -0.74 -1.27
CA VAL A 44 21.93 -0.28 -0.88
C VAL A 44 21.39 0.80 -1.83
N LEU A 45 22.26 1.52 -2.54
CA LEU A 45 21.89 2.47 -3.59
C LEU A 45 21.56 1.78 -4.91
N PHE A 46 22.07 0.57 -5.19
CA PHE A 46 21.55 -0.27 -6.25
C PHE A 46 20.10 -0.70 -5.96
N GLU A 47 19.72 -0.88 -4.68
CA GLU A 47 18.31 -1.02 -4.27
C GLU A 47 17.51 0.30 -4.35
N ARG A 48 18.17 1.44 -4.60
CA ARG A 48 17.57 2.77 -4.78
C ARG A 48 17.90 3.41 -6.13
N LEU A 49 18.26 2.62 -7.14
CA LEU A 49 18.34 3.09 -8.52
C LEU A 49 16.96 3.60 -8.93
N ILE A 50 16.88 4.92 -9.09
CA ILE A 50 15.84 5.70 -9.77
C ILE A 50 14.48 5.01 -9.70
N SER A 51 13.72 5.33 -8.65
CA SER A 51 12.29 5.05 -8.56
C SER A 51 11.63 5.35 -9.92
N PRO A 52 11.20 4.35 -10.71
CA PRO A 52 10.79 4.51 -12.12
C PRO A 52 9.41 5.19 -12.27
N TYR A 53 9.05 6.04 -11.32
CA TYR A 53 7.81 6.81 -11.27
C TYR A 53 7.87 8.10 -12.10
N GLU A 54 8.98 8.37 -12.79
CA GLU A 54 9.19 9.60 -13.58
C GLU A 54 8.86 9.47 -15.08
N LEU A 55 8.43 8.31 -15.59
CA LEU A 55 8.27 8.08 -17.04
C LEU A 55 6.97 7.37 -17.46
N ALA A 56 5.81 7.78 -16.96
CA ALA A 56 4.54 7.30 -17.52
C ALA A 56 3.58 8.45 -17.77
N GLU A 57 3.31 8.73 -19.04
CA GLU A 57 2.69 9.99 -19.47
C GLU A 57 1.23 9.89 -19.90
N THR A 58 0.61 8.72 -20.14
CA THR A 58 -0.86 8.61 -20.33
C THR A 58 -1.50 7.26 -19.91
N PRO A 59 -2.84 7.22 -19.64
CA PRO A 59 -3.48 6.27 -18.71
C PRO A 59 -4.00 4.91 -19.22
N GLN A 60 -3.69 4.50 -20.45
CA GLN A 60 -4.19 3.25 -21.06
C GLN A 60 -3.12 2.36 -21.72
N GLU A 61 -1.89 2.84 -21.90
CA GLU A 61 -0.80 2.08 -22.56
C GLU A 61 0.15 1.42 -21.54
N LEU A 62 0.20 1.99 -20.35
CA LEU A 62 0.11 1.23 -19.12
C LEU A 62 -1.23 0.45 -19.11
N HIS A 63 -1.41 -0.79 -19.64
CA HIS A 63 -2.57 -1.65 -19.20
C HIS A 63 -2.35 -3.14 -18.97
N GLU A 64 -1.39 -3.83 -19.60
CA GLU A 64 -1.11 -5.26 -19.35
C GLU A 64 0.36 -5.69 -19.06
N VAL A 65 1.35 -4.78 -18.98
CA VAL A 65 2.65 -5.00 -18.25
C VAL A 65 2.50 -4.74 -16.73
N GLU A 66 1.27 -4.81 -16.26
CA GLU A 66 0.60 -3.71 -15.53
C GLU A 66 -0.17 -4.13 -14.31
N VAL A 67 -0.59 -5.38 -14.33
CA VAL A 67 -1.28 -6.01 -13.21
C VAL A 67 -0.26 -6.47 -12.17
N VAL A 68 0.84 -7.07 -12.65
CA VAL A 68 2.06 -7.35 -11.88
C VAL A 68 3.26 -7.04 -12.76
N ARG A 69 4.16 -6.17 -12.30
CA ARG A 69 5.33 -5.77 -13.06
C ARG A 69 6.33 -6.94 -13.23
N PRO A 70 7.08 -7.02 -14.34
CA PRO A 70 8.08 -8.06 -14.56
C PRO A 70 9.09 -8.21 -13.41
N GLU A 71 9.52 -7.11 -12.79
CA GLU A 71 10.48 -7.15 -11.67
C GLU A 71 9.85 -7.79 -10.41
N THR A 72 8.54 -7.66 -10.25
CA THR A 72 7.82 -8.32 -9.15
C THR A 72 7.75 -9.82 -9.38
N ILE A 73 7.48 -10.26 -10.62
CA ILE A 73 7.50 -11.68 -10.99
C ILE A 73 8.90 -12.26 -10.81
N ALA A 74 9.94 -11.58 -11.30
CA ALA A 74 11.33 -11.99 -11.12
C ALA A 74 11.70 -12.14 -9.63
N ARG A 75 11.24 -11.20 -8.79
CA ARG A 75 11.43 -11.26 -7.34
C ARG A 75 10.70 -12.43 -6.70
N TRP A 76 9.48 -12.75 -7.11
CA TRP A 76 8.75 -13.93 -6.62
C TRP A 76 9.46 -15.24 -6.98
N ARG A 77 10.00 -15.35 -8.19
CA ARG A 77 10.84 -16.49 -8.60
C ARG A 77 12.12 -16.59 -7.78
N ALA A 78 12.78 -15.46 -7.50
CA ALA A 78 13.96 -15.41 -6.62
C ALA A 78 13.66 -15.79 -5.15
N TRP A 79 12.39 -15.79 -4.75
CA TRP A 79 11.94 -16.27 -3.45
C TRP A 79 11.49 -17.73 -3.46
N HIS A 80 11.67 -18.42 -4.60
CA HIS A 80 11.26 -19.81 -4.80
C HIS A 80 9.76 -20.04 -4.60
N ILE A 81 8.93 -19.05 -4.96
CA ILE A 81 7.47 -19.25 -5.01
C ILE A 81 7.15 -20.19 -6.19
N PRO A 82 6.29 -21.21 -6.01
CA PRO A 82 5.88 -22.09 -7.10
C PRO A 82 5.25 -21.32 -8.27
N GLU A 83 5.60 -21.70 -9.51
CA GLU A 83 5.12 -20.98 -10.71
C GLU A 83 3.59 -21.00 -10.81
N GLU A 84 2.94 -22.10 -10.39
CA GLU A 84 1.48 -22.19 -10.30
C GLU A 84 0.86 -21.10 -9.41
N ILE A 85 1.51 -20.73 -8.31
CA ILE A 85 1.04 -19.67 -7.41
C ILE A 85 1.28 -18.29 -8.02
N ILE A 86 2.41 -18.12 -8.73
CA ILE A 86 2.70 -16.89 -9.47
C ILE A 86 1.64 -16.65 -10.55
N GLU A 87 1.33 -17.68 -11.34
CA GLU A 87 0.28 -17.63 -12.37
C GLU A 87 -1.09 -17.30 -11.78
N ARG A 88 -1.48 -17.99 -10.70
CA ARG A 88 -2.72 -17.68 -9.96
C ARG A 88 -2.76 -16.24 -9.47
N ALA A 89 -1.66 -15.72 -8.91
CA ALA A 89 -1.60 -14.34 -8.41
C ALA A 89 -1.75 -13.31 -9.54
N ILE A 90 -1.22 -13.60 -10.73
CA ILE A 90 -1.39 -12.77 -11.92
C ILE A 90 -2.86 -12.78 -12.37
N GLN A 91 -3.46 -13.97 -12.49
CA GLN A 91 -4.87 -14.11 -12.91
C GLN A 91 -5.85 -13.48 -11.92
N GLN A 92 -5.61 -13.66 -10.62
CA GLN A 92 -6.42 -13.06 -9.56
C GLN A 92 -6.41 -11.53 -9.65
N ARG A 93 -5.25 -10.93 -9.88
CA ARG A 93 -5.15 -9.47 -10.01
C ARG A 93 -5.80 -8.96 -11.30
N LEU A 94 -5.73 -9.70 -12.41
CA LEU A 94 -6.47 -9.40 -13.63
C LEU A 94 -7.98 -9.42 -13.36
N HIS A 95 -8.44 -10.41 -12.60
CA HIS A 95 -9.82 -10.54 -12.18
C HIS A 95 -10.27 -9.36 -11.29
N ALA A 96 -9.52 -9.05 -10.24
CA ALA A 96 -9.79 -7.90 -9.37
C ALA A 96 -9.83 -6.57 -10.14
N TYR A 97 -8.93 -6.41 -11.11
CA TYR A 97 -8.92 -5.25 -12.00
C TYR A 97 -10.18 -5.16 -12.87
N ARG A 98 -10.66 -6.27 -13.44
CA ARG A 98 -11.92 -6.30 -14.19
C ARG A 98 -13.12 -5.96 -13.31
N LEU A 99 -13.18 -6.51 -12.09
CA LEU A 99 -14.25 -6.22 -11.13
C LEU A 99 -14.31 -4.74 -10.77
N ARG A 100 -13.15 -4.10 -10.54
CA ARG A 100 -13.06 -2.67 -10.24
C ARG A 100 -13.52 -1.75 -11.37
N LYS A 101 -13.48 -2.18 -12.64
CA LYS A 101 -13.96 -1.36 -13.76
C LYS A 101 -15.47 -1.18 -13.77
N VAL A 102 -16.18 -2.18 -13.26
CA VAL A 102 -17.64 -2.23 -13.27
C VAL A 102 -18.24 -2.07 -11.87
N GLU A 103 -17.39 -1.80 -10.86
CA GLU A 103 -17.85 -1.67 -9.48
C GLU A 103 -18.73 -0.43 -9.31
N GLY A 104 -19.94 -0.64 -8.78
CA GLY A 104 -20.79 0.45 -8.35
C GLY A 104 -20.20 1.16 -7.12
N THR A 105 -20.65 2.38 -6.87
CA THR A 105 -20.28 3.12 -5.65
C THR A 105 -21.51 3.41 -4.80
N ILE A 106 -21.30 3.48 -3.48
CA ILE A 106 -22.30 3.84 -2.48
C ILE A 106 -21.80 4.99 -1.62
N SER A 107 -22.73 5.73 -1.03
CA SER A 107 -22.46 6.69 0.03
C SER A 107 -22.87 6.06 1.36
N ILE A 108 -21.98 6.09 2.35
CA ILE A 108 -22.28 5.66 3.73
C ILE A 108 -22.42 6.92 4.58
N PRO A 109 -23.43 7.02 5.46
CA PRO A 109 -23.54 8.14 6.40
C PRO A 109 -22.24 8.34 7.18
N ASP A 110 -21.89 9.60 7.46
CA ASP A 110 -20.69 9.99 8.22
C ASP A 110 -19.32 9.66 7.58
N PHE A 111 -19.30 9.08 6.37
CA PHE A 111 -18.08 8.91 5.58
C PHE A 111 -17.93 10.04 4.55
N ALA A 112 -16.76 10.69 4.57
CA ALA A 112 -16.44 11.81 3.68
C ALA A 112 -16.22 11.42 2.20
N TYR A 113 -16.28 10.13 1.86
CA TYR A 113 -16.01 9.63 0.52
C TYR A 113 -16.93 8.47 0.14
N ARG A 114 -17.18 8.33 -1.17
CA ARG A 114 -17.91 7.18 -1.71
C ARG A 114 -17.08 5.91 -1.60
N MET A 115 -17.74 4.81 -1.28
CA MET A 115 -17.13 3.49 -1.13
C MET A 115 -17.59 2.56 -2.25
N PRO A 116 -16.75 1.62 -2.70
CA PRO A 116 -17.15 0.64 -3.71
C PRO A 116 -18.15 -0.36 -3.12
N ARG A 117 -19.13 -0.80 -3.93
CA ARG A 117 -19.95 -1.97 -3.59
C ARG A 117 -19.14 -3.23 -3.76
N CYS A 118 -19.15 -4.07 -2.73
CA CYS A 118 -18.54 -5.40 -2.73
C CYS A 118 -19.66 -6.44 -2.48
N PRO A 119 -20.46 -6.83 -3.48
CA PRO A 119 -21.66 -7.64 -3.30
C PRO A 119 -21.46 -8.90 -2.44
N GLU A 120 -20.34 -9.59 -2.58
CA GLU A 120 -20.04 -10.80 -1.80
C GLU A 120 -19.90 -10.51 -0.30
N VAL A 121 -19.22 -9.42 0.06
CA VAL A 121 -19.11 -8.94 1.45
C VAL A 121 -20.48 -8.49 1.99
N GLU A 122 -21.37 -8.06 1.11
CA GLU A 122 -22.70 -7.50 1.42
C GLU A 122 -23.71 -8.63 1.66
N ALA A 123 -23.56 -9.73 0.92
CA ALA A 123 -24.31 -10.95 1.07
C ALA A 123 -23.92 -11.70 2.35
N GLU A 124 -22.63 -11.69 2.72
CA GLU A 124 -22.11 -12.43 3.88
C GLU A 124 -21.34 -11.56 4.89
N PRO A 125 -21.96 -10.51 5.47
CA PRO A 125 -21.26 -9.58 6.35
C PRO A 125 -20.71 -10.27 7.61
N LYS A 126 -21.48 -11.17 8.23
CA LYS A 126 -21.05 -11.92 9.42
C LYS A 126 -19.81 -12.78 9.17
N VAL A 127 -19.72 -13.41 8.00
CA VAL A 127 -18.58 -14.25 7.62
C VAL A 127 -17.32 -13.41 7.50
N MET A 128 -17.41 -12.26 6.82
CA MET A 128 -16.29 -11.33 6.72
C MET A 128 -15.89 -10.78 8.09
N ALA A 129 -16.83 -10.41 8.96
CA ALA A 129 -16.52 -9.96 10.31
C ALA A 129 -15.75 -11.03 11.11
N MET A 130 -16.23 -12.27 11.09
CA MET A 130 -15.54 -13.39 11.74
C MET A 130 -14.14 -13.61 11.16
N ALA A 131 -13.99 -13.53 9.84
CA ALA A 131 -12.68 -13.67 9.20
C ALA A 131 -11.72 -12.54 9.64
N ILE A 132 -12.23 -11.31 9.79
CA ILE A 132 -11.43 -10.20 10.30
C ILE A 132 -10.98 -10.46 11.74
N ASP A 133 -11.88 -10.96 12.59
CA ASP A 133 -11.59 -11.24 14.00
C ASP A 133 -10.57 -12.38 14.19
N THR A 134 -10.57 -13.39 13.30
CA THR A 134 -9.66 -14.54 13.43
C THR A 134 -8.31 -14.33 12.75
N ASP A 135 -8.33 -13.77 11.53
CA ASP A 135 -7.20 -13.79 10.59
C ASP A 135 -6.88 -12.43 10.00
N GLY A 136 -7.74 -11.44 10.26
CA GLY A 136 -7.59 -10.10 9.74
C GLY A 136 -6.90 -9.15 10.72
N THR A 137 -6.57 -7.98 10.20
CA THR A 137 -6.14 -6.83 11.00
C THR A 137 -6.76 -5.59 10.41
N ILE A 138 -7.41 -4.79 11.27
CA ILE A 138 -7.89 -3.46 10.89
C ILE A 138 -6.90 -2.41 11.40
N TYR A 139 -6.26 -1.72 10.46
CA TYR A 139 -5.54 -0.51 10.78
C TYR A 139 -6.50 0.67 10.64
N ILE A 140 -6.88 1.31 11.74
CA ILE A 140 -7.95 2.32 11.75
C ILE A 140 -7.49 3.65 11.13
N ARG A 141 -6.21 4.00 11.33
CA ARG A 141 -5.69 5.35 11.05
C ARG A 141 -4.43 5.33 10.19
N GLU A 142 -4.55 4.79 8.98
CA GLU A 142 -3.40 4.74 8.08
C GLU A 142 -3.37 5.94 7.15
N PRO A 143 -2.29 6.74 7.15
CA PRO A 143 -2.14 7.84 6.21
C PRO A 143 -2.09 7.27 4.79
N ALA A 144 -2.90 7.83 3.89
CA ALA A 144 -2.89 7.46 2.48
C ALA A 144 -1.58 7.91 1.82
N LYS A 145 -0.52 7.08 1.92
CA LYS A 145 0.80 7.42 1.39
C LYS A 145 0.81 7.48 -0.15
N ARG A 146 -0.14 6.82 -0.82
CA ARG A 146 -0.19 6.64 -2.29
C ARG A 146 -1.61 6.38 -2.78
N ASP A 147 -2.37 7.43 -3.04
CA ASP A 147 -3.68 7.33 -3.70
C ASP A 147 -3.80 8.46 -4.74
N LYS A 148 -3.42 8.15 -5.99
CA LYS A 148 -3.83 8.98 -7.13
C LYS A 148 -5.13 8.37 -7.66
N ILE A 149 -6.23 9.09 -7.53
CA ILE A 149 -7.48 8.79 -8.25
C ILE A 149 -7.68 9.94 -9.25
N ALA A 150 -7.80 9.61 -10.54
CA ALA A 150 -8.29 10.50 -11.60
C ALA A 150 -7.65 11.90 -11.69
N LYS A 151 -6.31 12.00 -11.71
CA LYS A 151 -5.56 13.27 -11.91
C LYS A 151 -5.80 14.37 -10.85
N ILE A 152 -6.54 14.09 -9.77
CA ILE A 152 -6.58 14.98 -8.60
C ILE A 152 -5.39 14.62 -7.72
N ASP A 153 -4.44 15.55 -7.61
CA ASP A 153 -3.35 15.44 -6.63
C ASP A 153 -3.95 15.51 -5.22
N ARG A 154 -4.16 14.34 -4.60
CA ARG A 154 -4.43 14.20 -3.16
C ARG A 154 -3.22 14.59 -2.29
N TRP A 155 -2.29 15.42 -2.79
CA TRP A 155 -1.25 16.02 -1.95
C TRP A 155 -1.85 16.90 -0.86
N LEU A 156 -2.98 17.57 -1.14
CA LEU A 156 -3.74 18.33 -0.15
C LEU A 156 -4.36 17.43 0.95
N TYR A 157 -4.84 16.24 0.57
CA TYR A 157 -5.58 15.35 1.46
C TYR A 157 -4.73 14.26 2.15
N ARG A 158 -3.42 14.23 1.87
CA ARG A 158 -2.48 13.21 2.38
C ARG A 158 -2.44 13.12 3.91
N TYR A 159 -2.83 14.19 4.59
CA TYR A 159 -2.89 14.29 6.05
C TYR A 159 -4.31 14.54 6.60
N GLU A 160 -5.30 14.83 5.76
CA GLU A 160 -6.65 15.19 6.23
C GLU A 160 -7.56 13.98 6.45
N TYR A 161 -7.30 12.85 5.78
CA TYR A 161 -8.14 11.66 5.90
C TYR A 161 -7.29 10.42 6.18
N GLU A 162 -7.19 10.09 7.47
CA GLU A 162 -6.84 8.74 7.91
C GLU A 162 -7.88 7.77 7.38
N ARG A 163 -7.45 6.65 6.77
CA ARG A 163 -8.37 5.64 6.24
C ARG A 163 -8.13 4.29 6.89
N PRO A 164 -9.19 3.51 7.10
CA PRO A 164 -9.02 2.16 7.58
C PRO A 164 -8.48 1.26 6.47
N ILE A 165 -7.59 0.34 6.83
CA ILE A 165 -7.11 -0.75 5.99
C ILE A 165 -7.53 -2.05 6.65
N VAL A 166 -8.09 -2.96 5.85
CA VAL A 166 -8.27 -4.35 6.26
C VAL A 166 -7.20 -5.18 5.56
N VAL A 167 -6.44 -5.94 6.35
CA VAL A 167 -5.37 -6.80 5.89
C VAL A 167 -5.66 -8.22 6.34
N PHE A 168 -5.49 -9.18 5.44
CA PHE A 168 -5.50 -10.61 5.75
C PHE A 168 -4.17 -11.20 5.31
N ASP A 169 -3.43 -11.74 6.27
CA ASP A 169 -2.09 -12.27 6.06
C ASP A 169 -2.03 -13.76 6.29
N GLN A 170 -1.99 -14.50 5.19
CA GLN A 170 -1.99 -15.95 5.19
C GLN A 170 -0.61 -16.51 4.84
N ALA A 171 -0.34 -17.74 5.30
CA ALA A 171 0.81 -18.49 4.82
C ALA A 171 0.63 -18.85 3.33
N LEU A 172 1.72 -19.16 2.62
CA LEU A 172 1.66 -19.47 1.19
C LEU A 172 0.78 -20.70 0.90
N GLU A 173 0.79 -21.65 1.82
CA GLU A 173 -0.01 -22.87 1.81
C GLU A 173 -1.52 -22.58 1.84
N ASN A 174 -1.90 -21.41 2.38
CA ASN A 174 -3.28 -20.93 2.48
C ASN A 174 -3.62 -19.90 1.39
N TYR A 175 -2.95 -19.95 0.23
CA TYR A 175 -3.16 -19.00 -0.86
C TYR A 175 -4.64 -18.91 -1.29
N GLU A 176 -5.34 -20.04 -1.36
CA GLU A 176 -6.76 -20.08 -1.77
C GLU A 176 -7.67 -19.27 -0.84
N LEU A 177 -7.41 -19.31 0.47
CA LEU A 177 -8.15 -18.51 1.43
C LEU A 177 -7.89 -17.01 1.21
N ALA A 178 -6.62 -16.63 1.02
CA ALA A 178 -6.26 -15.25 0.71
C ALA A 178 -6.90 -14.78 -0.61
N GLU A 179 -6.98 -15.65 -1.61
CA GLU A 179 -7.61 -15.37 -2.90
C GLU A 179 -9.12 -15.17 -2.78
N ARG A 180 -9.82 -16.04 -2.05
CA ARG A 180 -11.24 -15.88 -1.79
C ARG A 180 -11.54 -14.56 -1.10
N VAL A 181 -10.81 -14.23 -0.04
CA VAL A 181 -10.97 -12.98 0.70
C VAL A 181 -10.63 -11.77 -0.18
N ALA A 182 -9.58 -11.85 -1.00
CA ALA A 182 -9.22 -10.80 -1.94
C ALA A 182 -10.32 -10.56 -2.98
N ASN A 183 -10.92 -11.64 -3.51
CA ASN A 183 -12.03 -11.56 -4.46
C ASN A 183 -13.27 -10.96 -3.82
N MET A 184 -13.63 -11.33 -2.59
CA MET A 184 -14.76 -10.70 -1.89
C MET A 184 -14.58 -9.18 -1.77
N MET A 185 -13.35 -8.70 -1.54
CA MET A 185 -13.03 -7.28 -1.39
C MET A 185 -12.68 -6.56 -2.70
N TYR A 186 -12.74 -7.24 -3.85
CA TYR A 186 -12.25 -6.74 -5.14
C TYR A 186 -10.82 -6.16 -5.02
N THR A 187 -9.92 -6.90 -4.39
CA THR A 187 -8.52 -6.51 -4.23
C THR A 187 -7.53 -7.54 -4.75
N GLY A 188 -6.30 -7.10 -4.96
CA GLY A 188 -5.22 -7.97 -5.41
C GLY A 188 -4.55 -8.68 -4.24
N ILE A 189 -4.05 -9.88 -4.48
CA ILE A 189 -3.12 -10.55 -3.57
C ILE A 189 -1.71 -9.98 -3.74
N TYR A 190 -1.02 -9.80 -2.63
CA TYR A 190 0.38 -9.43 -2.57
C TYR A 190 1.16 -10.60 -1.96
N LEU A 191 2.08 -11.16 -2.74
CA LEU A 191 3.04 -12.12 -2.19
C LEU A 191 4.19 -11.31 -1.59
N THR A 192 4.38 -11.46 -0.28
CA THR A 192 5.42 -10.78 0.48
C THR A 192 6.36 -11.80 1.11
N ARG A 193 7.60 -11.39 1.32
CA ARG A 193 8.60 -12.17 2.06
C ARG A 193 8.88 -11.47 3.38
N GLU A 194 8.62 -12.14 4.48
CA GLU A 194 8.75 -11.59 5.83
C GLU A 194 9.78 -12.37 6.63
N ARG A 195 10.46 -11.68 7.54
CA ARG A 195 11.47 -12.28 8.42
C ARG A 195 10.89 -12.40 9.84
N VAL A 196 10.22 -13.52 10.12
CA VAL A 196 9.69 -13.85 11.44
C VAL A 196 10.17 -15.26 11.78
N ASN A 197 11.13 -15.37 12.69
CA ASN A 197 11.79 -16.64 13.04
C ASN A 197 12.33 -17.41 11.82
N GLY A 198 12.83 -16.68 10.82
CA GLY A 198 13.23 -17.21 9.51
C GLY A 198 12.56 -16.45 8.37
N TRP A 199 12.93 -16.76 7.13
CA TRP A 199 12.26 -16.23 5.95
C TRP A 199 11.00 -17.04 5.67
N ARG A 200 9.86 -16.36 5.55
CA ARG A 200 8.58 -16.95 5.19
C ARG A 200 7.93 -16.15 4.07
N ILE A 201 7.20 -16.84 3.20
CA ILE A 201 6.36 -16.20 2.19
C ILE A 201 4.95 -16.10 2.75
N ARG A 202 4.32 -14.95 2.55
CA ARG A 202 2.97 -14.64 2.99
C ARG A 202 2.14 -14.18 1.79
N CYS A 203 0.87 -14.56 1.81
CA CYS A 203 -0.15 -14.14 0.86
C CYS A 203 -1.03 -13.11 1.55
N ARG A 204 -0.91 -11.86 1.13
CA ARG A 204 -1.61 -10.72 1.72
C ARG A 204 -2.77 -10.28 0.83
N ALA A 205 -3.99 -10.36 1.33
CA ALA A 205 -5.13 -9.63 0.75
C ALA A 205 -5.28 -8.31 1.50
N LEU A 206 -5.24 -7.18 0.77
CA LEU A 206 -5.25 -5.86 1.38
C LEU A 206 -6.30 -4.96 0.74
N ALA A 207 -7.24 -4.47 1.54
CA ALA A 207 -8.27 -3.54 1.10
C ALA A 207 -8.09 -2.17 1.77
N TRP A 208 -7.69 -1.18 0.96
CA TRP A 208 -7.70 0.23 1.34
C TRP A 208 -9.14 0.78 1.41
N THR A 209 -9.32 1.91 2.11
CA THR A 209 -10.60 2.62 2.25
C THR A 209 -11.72 1.75 2.82
N GLY A 210 -11.36 0.77 3.65
CA GLY A 210 -12.32 -0.05 4.38
C GLY A 210 -13.40 -0.72 3.54
N ARG A 211 -13.05 -1.32 2.37
CA ARG A 211 -14.02 -2.07 1.54
C ARG A 211 -14.82 -3.11 2.35
N ALA A 212 -14.25 -3.60 3.46
CA ALA A 212 -14.89 -4.48 4.43
C ALA A 212 -15.35 -3.80 5.74
N VAL A 213 -15.01 -2.53 5.99
CA VAL A 213 -15.29 -1.79 7.25
C VAL A 213 -16.76 -1.39 7.39
N ARG A 214 -17.50 -1.37 6.28
CA ARG A 214 -18.96 -1.13 6.27
C ARG A 214 -19.78 -2.14 7.10
N ILE A 215 -19.18 -3.27 7.48
CA ILE A 215 -19.84 -4.33 8.24
C ILE A 215 -19.96 -3.99 9.73
N CYS A 216 -19.15 -3.06 10.23
CA CYS A 216 -19.09 -2.74 11.66
C CYS A 216 -20.13 -1.71 12.12
N THR A 217 -20.99 -1.21 11.23
CA THR A 217 -21.93 -0.09 11.50
C THR A 217 -23.40 -0.49 11.51
N SER A 218 -23.73 -1.75 11.27
CA SER A 218 -25.09 -2.31 11.35
C SER A 218 -25.20 -3.30 12.51
#